data_AF-A0A136KBA8-F1
#
_entry.id   AF-A0A136KBA8-F1
#
_cell.length_a   1.000
_cell.length_b   1.000
_cell.length_c   1.000
_cell.angle_alpha   90.00
_cell.angle_beta   90.00
_cell.angle_gamma   90.00
#
_symmetry.space_group_name_H-M   'P 1'
#
loop_
_entity.id
_entity.type
_entity.pdbx_description
1 polymer ?
#
loop_
_entity_poly.entity_id
_entity_poly.type
_entity_poly.pdbx_seq_one_letter_code
_entity_poly.pdbx_strand_id
1 'polypeptide(L)'
;ASLGVDLEAGRTAGKLFPVTGPGGGSCWRRLPDGCRELGVRVRLSHCVGEIVRLDNQGASGGRSPARFLIRHQQGVTLARSVILATGGRSLPRSGSDGSGYGLARRLGHRVTPTVPALVALVLDATCFHASLSGLSQQVELQALVQGKSVDRRTGSLLWTHFGISGPVVMDASRFWTLARERGEQAELYGNFLPGWTLEQARGWFLDQTAAHPRRSLGPLLAGLVPERFADTLCRVVGCDPQLAGAQTARRFREPLLTALTRFRFPVLRDRGWNFAEVTAGGVPLEEVDFRTMESKLVPGLYLVGELLDCDGRIGGFNFQWAWATGLVAGRAVAASPLAGAASGRQLNS
;
A
#
# COMPACT_ATOMS: atom_id res chain seq x y z
N ALA A 1 -9.77 12.77 24.43
CA ALA A 1 -10.87 13.61 23.93
C ALA A 1 -11.16 13.23 22.48
N SER A 2 -12.43 13.19 22.07
CA SER A 2 -12.81 13.03 20.66
C SER A 2 -12.40 14.29 19.88
N LEU A 3 -11.89 14.14 18.65
CA LEU A 3 -11.54 15.27 17.77
C LEU A 3 -12.76 15.91 17.08
N GLY A 4 -13.97 15.41 17.39
CA GLY A 4 -15.22 15.93 16.82
C GLY A 4 -15.32 15.71 15.31
N VAL A 5 -14.81 14.57 14.82
CA VAL A 5 -14.96 14.15 13.42
C VAL A 5 -15.82 12.89 13.38
N ASP A 6 -17.02 13.04 12.83
CA ASP A 6 -17.92 11.91 12.62
C ASP A 6 -17.47 11.08 11.42
N LEU A 7 -17.51 9.77 11.61
CA LEU A 7 -17.14 8.78 10.61
C LEU A 7 -18.36 7.94 10.22
N GLU A 8 -18.48 7.66 8.93
CA GLU A 8 -19.48 6.76 8.38
C GLU A 8 -18.83 5.54 7.71
N ALA A 9 -19.52 4.41 7.74
CA ALA A 9 -19.11 3.24 6.99
C ALA A 9 -19.31 3.47 5.49
N GLY A 10 -18.26 3.26 4.70
CA GLY A 10 -18.33 3.33 3.25
C GLY A 10 -19.11 2.16 2.66
N ARG A 11 -19.38 2.26 1.35
CA ARG A 11 -20.06 1.20 0.56
C ARG A 11 -19.33 -0.15 0.58
N THR A 12 -18.02 -0.14 0.87
CA THR A 12 -17.24 -1.36 1.10
C THR A 12 -17.16 -1.63 2.60
N ALA A 13 -17.61 -2.82 3.02
CA ALA A 13 -17.60 -3.24 4.41
C ALA A 13 -16.23 -3.04 5.08
N GLY A 14 -16.23 -2.46 6.29
CA GLY A 14 -15.04 -2.25 7.11
C GLY A 14 -14.23 -0.99 6.79
N LYS A 15 -14.59 -0.20 5.77
CA LYS A 15 -13.94 1.09 5.49
C LYS A 15 -14.73 2.22 6.15
N LEU A 16 -14.03 3.11 6.85
CA LEU A 16 -14.62 4.30 7.46
C LEU A 16 -14.15 5.56 6.71
N PHE A 17 -15.07 6.50 6.49
CA PHE A 17 -14.81 7.78 5.84
C PHE A 17 -15.38 8.91 6.69
N PRO A 18 -14.79 10.11 6.66
CA PRO A 18 -15.43 11.28 7.26
C PRO A 18 -16.79 11.53 6.61
N VAL A 19 -17.82 11.84 7.41
CA VAL A 19 -19.17 12.19 6.92
C VAL A 19 -19.12 13.39 5.96
N THR A 20 -18.13 14.26 6.14
CA THR A 20 -17.87 15.42 5.25
C THR A 20 -17.24 15.04 3.91
N GLY A 21 -17.04 13.75 3.63
CA GLY A 21 -16.49 13.19 2.40
C GLY A 21 -14.95 13.06 2.41
N PRO A 22 -14.36 12.41 1.38
CA PRO A 22 -12.92 12.12 1.28
C PRO A 22 -11.99 13.35 1.18
N GLY A 23 -12.56 14.55 1.01
CA GLY A 23 -11.87 15.84 1.04
C GLY A 23 -12.41 16.80 2.09
N GLY A 24 -13.31 16.34 2.96
CA GLY A 24 -13.83 17.12 4.06
C GLY A 24 -12.68 17.45 5.01
N GLY A 25 -12.27 18.71 5.04
CA GLY A 25 -11.10 19.19 5.78
C GLY A 25 -11.14 19.02 7.30
N SER A 26 -11.96 18.13 7.86
CA SER A 26 -12.13 17.93 9.29
C SER A 26 -10.92 17.19 9.90
N CYS A 27 -10.55 15.99 9.44
CA CYS A 27 -9.43 15.23 10.03
C CYS A 27 -8.11 16.00 9.95
N TRP A 28 -7.78 16.52 8.77
CA TRP A 28 -6.49 17.17 8.49
C TRP A 28 -6.32 18.52 9.18
N ARG A 29 -7.42 19.24 9.51
CA ARG A 29 -7.36 20.50 10.26
C ARG A 29 -7.39 20.27 11.77
N ARG A 30 -8.22 19.34 12.24
CA ARG A 30 -8.43 19.09 13.67
C ARG A 30 -7.18 18.55 14.38
N LEU A 31 -6.36 17.75 13.72
CA LEU A 31 -5.12 17.24 14.30
C LEU A 31 -4.11 18.36 14.62
N PRO A 32 -3.72 19.23 13.65
CA PRO A 32 -2.91 20.41 13.95
C PRO A 32 -3.51 21.34 15.01
N ASP A 33 -4.82 21.57 14.99
CA ASP A 33 -5.49 22.42 15.97
C ASP A 33 -5.40 21.83 17.37
N GLY A 34 -5.70 20.54 17.53
CA GLY A 34 -5.55 19.83 18.81
C GLY A 34 -4.10 19.80 19.31
N CYS A 35 -3.11 19.72 18.41
CA CYS A 35 -1.71 19.88 18.78
C CYS A 35 -1.44 21.26 19.39
N ARG A 36 -1.95 22.34 18.77
CA ARG A 36 -1.76 23.71 19.29
C ARG A 36 -2.44 23.91 20.64
N GLU A 37 -3.66 23.40 20.82
CA GLU A 37 -4.40 23.45 22.09
C GLU A 37 -3.64 22.76 23.24
N LEU A 38 -2.91 21.69 22.93
CA LEU A 38 -2.05 20.97 23.88
C LEU A 38 -0.65 21.59 24.06
N GLY A 39 -0.39 22.75 23.46
CA GLY A 39 0.91 23.44 23.55
C GLY A 39 2.02 22.82 22.70
N VAL A 40 1.70 21.90 21.79
CA VAL A 40 2.67 21.30 20.86
C VAL A 40 3.13 22.36 19.86
N ARG A 41 4.44 22.58 19.79
CA ARG A 41 5.05 23.51 18.83
C ARG A 41 5.32 22.80 17.51
N VAL A 42 4.53 23.13 16.49
CA VAL A 42 4.74 22.63 15.12
C VAL A 42 5.59 23.65 14.34
N ARG A 43 6.72 23.20 13.80
CA ARG A 43 7.64 24.02 12.99
C ARG A 43 7.73 23.49 11.57
N LEU A 44 7.21 24.26 10.61
CA LEU A 44 7.29 23.94 9.18
C LEU A 44 8.60 24.47 8.58
N SER A 45 8.98 23.99 7.39
CA SER A 45 10.23 24.40 6.71
C SER A 45 11.51 24.16 7.54
N HIS A 46 11.50 23.08 8.34
CA HIS A 46 12.62 22.61 9.15
C HIS A 46 13.03 21.22 8.68
N CYS A 47 13.58 21.11 7.45
CA CYS A 47 14.05 19.81 6.97
C CYS A 47 15.23 19.32 7.84
N VAL A 48 15.08 18.12 8.41
CA VAL A 48 16.09 17.49 9.28
C VAL A 48 17.10 16.76 8.42
N GLY A 49 18.38 17.15 8.53
CA GLY A 49 19.48 16.51 7.80
C GLY A 49 20.22 15.45 8.63
N GLU A 50 20.28 15.64 9.94
CA GLU A 50 21.08 14.78 10.83
C GLU A 50 20.47 14.69 12.22
N ILE A 51 20.58 13.51 12.82
CA ILE A 51 20.28 13.25 14.22
C ILE A 51 21.48 12.52 14.80
N VAL A 52 22.10 13.12 15.81
CA VAL A 52 23.28 12.58 16.51
C VAL A 52 22.87 12.23 17.93
N ARG A 53 23.21 11.01 18.36
CA ARG A 53 23.11 10.63 19.78
C ARG A 53 24.26 11.29 20.54
N LEU A 54 23.93 11.98 21.63
CA LEU A 54 24.91 12.57 22.53
C LEU A 54 25.28 11.51 23.57
N ASP A 55 26.56 11.14 23.62
CA ASP A 55 27.08 10.26 24.64
C ASP A 55 27.15 11.01 25.97
N ASN A 56 26.22 10.71 26.88
CA ASN A 56 26.29 11.23 28.25
C ASN A 56 27.36 10.45 29.04
N GLN A 57 28.63 10.71 28.74
CA GLN A 57 29.73 10.41 29.65
C GLN A 57 29.69 11.45 30.78
N GLY A 58 28.86 11.22 31.80
CA GLY A 58 28.85 11.98 33.05
C GLY A 58 27.95 13.21 33.08
N ALA A 59 26.75 13.07 33.65
CA ALA A 59 25.98 14.21 34.15
C ALA A 59 25.42 13.88 35.53
N SER A 60 26.30 13.98 36.53
CA SER A 60 25.95 14.04 37.94
C SER A 60 25.31 15.40 38.22
N GLY A 61 23.98 15.50 38.13
CA GLY A 61 23.27 16.72 38.53
C GLY A 61 21.86 16.88 37.96
N GLY A 62 20.85 16.45 38.71
CA GLY A 62 19.50 17.05 38.83
C GLY A 62 18.56 17.25 37.63
N ARG A 63 19.02 17.21 36.38
CA ARG A 63 18.19 17.32 35.16
C ARG A 63 18.65 16.29 34.14
N SER A 64 17.73 15.47 33.62
CA SER A 64 18.05 14.55 32.52
C SER A 64 18.64 15.33 31.34
N PRO A 65 19.90 15.09 30.93
CA PRO A 65 20.54 15.83 29.86
C PRO A 65 19.86 15.56 28.52
N ALA A 66 20.05 16.45 27.56
CA ALA A 66 19.72 16.15 26.16
C ALA A 66 20.48 14.90 25.72
N ARG A 67 19.81 14.04 24.94
CA ARG A 67 20.37 12.79 24.39
C ARG A 67 20.54 12.84 22.88
N PHE A 68 19.91 13.80 22.23
CA PHE A 68 19.92 13.94 20.78
C PHE A 68 20.19 15.38 20.39
N LEU A 69 21.05 15.54 19.40
CA LEU A 69 21.25 16.76 18.65
C LEU A 69 20.65 16.57 17.27
N ILE A 70 19.69 17.42 16.91
CA ILE A 70 18.96 17.38 15.64
C ILE A 70 19.40 18.58 14.82
N ARG A 71 20.10 18.34 13.70
CA ARG A 71 20.43 19.39 12.74
C ARG A 71 19.35 19.47 11.68
N HIS A 72 18.81 20.66 11.53
CA HIS A 72 17.81 20.98 10.51
C HIS A 72 18.18 22.28 9.80
N GLN A 73 17.50 22.59 8.70
CA GLN A 73 17.78 23.79 7.89
C GLN A 73 17.81 25.11 8.69
N GLN A 74 17.00 25.21 9.75
CA GLN A 74 16.93 26.40 10.61
C GLN A 74 17.88 26.39 11.83
N GLY A 75 18.86 25.47 11.88
CA GLY A 75 19.82 25.36 12.99
C GLY A 75 19.77 24.03 13.73
N VAL A 76 19.89 24.08 15.06
CA VAL A 76 20.05 22.90 15.92
C VAL A 76 18.99 22.87 17.01
N THR A 77 18.38 21.70 17.23
CA THR A 77 17.49 21.43 18.36
C THR A 77 18.05 20.30 19.21
N LEU A 78 18.05 20.48 20.53
CA LEU A 78 18.40 19.44 21.49
C LEU A 78 17.13 18.76 22.02
N ALA A 79 17.15 17.43 22.11
CA ALA A 79 16.02 16.65 22.60
C ALA A 79 16.48 15.51 23.53
N ARG A 80 15.61 15.12 24.46
CA ARG A 80 15.83 13.93 25.31
C ARG A 80 15.36 12.64 24.62
N SER A 81 14.30 12.76 23.83
CA SER A 81 13.72 11.68 23.04
C SER A 81 13.37 12.20 21.65
N VAL A 82 13.41 11.31 20.66
CA VAL A 82 13.07 11.61 19.27
C VAL A 82 12.10 10.56 18.76
N ILE A 83 10.99 10.97 18.14
CA ILE A 83 10.10 10.08 17.39
C ILE A 83 10.34 10.35 15.89
N LEU A 84 10.78 9.35 15.15
CA LEU A 84 10.88 9.38 13.70
C LEU A 84 9.54 8.94 13.07
N ALA A 85 8.82 9.91 12.50
CA ALA A 85 7.52 9.75 11.85
C ALA A 85 7.50 10.35 10.43
N THR A 86 8.57 10.14 9.67
CA THR A 86 8.83 10.78 8.36
C THR A 86 8.08 10.15 7.18
N GLY A 87 7.27 9.11 7.42
CA GLY A 87 6.63 8.34 6.36
C GLY A 87 7.61 7.51 5.54
N GLY A 88 7.13 7.03 4.39
CA GLY A 88 7.91 6.25 3.43
C GLY A 88 8.46 7.08 2.26
N ARG A 89 8.36 6.54 1.05
CA ARG A 89 8.81 7.12 -0.22
C ARG A 89 7.68 7.30 -1.25
N SER A 90 6.48 6.84 -0.91
CA SER A 90 5.26 7.02 -1.70
C SER A 90 4.88 8.50 -1.81
N LEU A 91 4.39 8.92 -2.98
CA LEU A 91 3.98 10.30 -3.25
C LEU A 91 5.02 11.35 -2.80
N PRO A 92 6.25 11.36 -3.35
CA PRO A 92 7.34 12.21 -2.82
C PRO A 92 7.04 13.70 -2.85
N ARG A 93 6.10 14.15 -3.70
CA ARG A 93 5.60 15.54 -3.70
C ARG A 93 4.89 15.94 -2.40
N SER A 94 4.47 14.98 -1.58
CA SER A 94 3.90 15.20 -0.24
C SER A 94 4.95 15.49 0.83
N GLY A 95 6.25 15.25 0.54
CA GLY A 95 7.36 15.33 1.50
C GLY A 95 7.89 13.97 1.95
N SER A 96 7.17 12.87 1.69
CA SER A 96 7.62 11.49 1.93
C SER A 96 8.66 11.07 0.88
N ASP A 97 9.91 11.48 1.06
CA ASP A 97 11.00 11.32 0.08
C ASP A 97 11.98 10.19 0.43
N GLY A 98 11.74 9.47 1.53
CA GLY A 98 12.62 8.42 2.04
C GLY A 98 13.86 8.92 2.80
N SER A 99 14.00 10.22 3.06
CA SER A 99 15.10 10.79 3.87
C SER A 99 15.17 10.18 5.28
N GLY A 100 14.01 9.83 5.85
CA GLY A 100 13.88 9.12 7.12
C GLY A 100 14.66 7.81 7.20
N TYR A 101 14.71 7.04 6.10
CA TYR A 101 15.50 5.82 6.04
C TYR A 101 17.00 6.11 6.15
N GLY A 102 17.46 7.24 5.60
CA GLY A 102 18.85 7.70 5.75
C GLY A 102 19.18 8.06 7.20
N LEU A 103 18.25 8.71 7.90
CA LEU A 103 18.38 9.02 9.33
C LEU A 103 18.44 7.74 10.17
N ALA A 104 17.54 6.79 9.91
CA ALA A 104 17.50 5.52 10.62
C ALA A 104 18.81 4.72 10.45
N ARG A 105 19.35 4.63 9.22
CA ARG A 105 20.63 3.96 8.96
C ARG A 105 21.80 4.59 9.72
N ARG A 106 21.88 5.92 9.77
CA ARG A 106 22.93 6.63 10.53
C ARG A 106 22.84 6.39 12.05
N LEU A 107 21.64 6.07 12.54
CA LEU A 107 21.39 5.69 13.92
C LEU A 107 21.56 4.18 14.17
N GLY A 108 22.06 3.42 13.19
CA GLY A 108 22.40 2.00 13.33
C GLY A 108 21.31 1.01 12.94
N HIS A 109 20.14 1.49 12.48
CA HIS A 109 19.07 0.61 12.03
C HIS A 109 19.32 0.04 10.63
N ARG A 110 18.86 -1.19 10.40
CA ARG A 110 18.72 -1.70 9.04
C ARG A 110 17.51 -1.05 8.37
N VAL A 111 17.53 -1.04 7.04
CA VAL A 111 16.35 -0.70 6.23
C VAL A 111 16.27 -1.72 5.11
N THR A 112 15.18 -2.48 5.07
CA THR A 112 14.90 -3.47 4.02
C THR A 112 14.71 -2.79 2.66
N PRO A 113 14.83 -3.52 1.54
CA PRO A 113 14.55 -2.95 0.22
C PRO A 113 13.15 -2.30 0.20
N THR A 114 13.10 -1.05 -0.25
CA THR A 114 11.85 -0.28 -0.30
C THR A 114 11.33 -0.23 -1.72
N VAL A 115 10.09 -0.65 -1.93
CA VAL A 115 9.47 -0.70 -3.25
C VAL A 115 8.08 -0.04 -3.27
N PRO A 116 7.62 0.45 -4.43
CA PRO A 116 6.24 0.88 -4.61
C PRO A 116 5.27 -0.24 -4.27
N ALA A 117 4.28 0.03 -3.42
CA ALA A 117 3.21 -0.88 -3.07
C ALA A 117 1.86 -0.17 -3.10
N LEU A 118 0.78 -0.95 -3.17
CA LEU A 118 -0.54 -0.44 -3.51
C LEU A 118 -0.49 0.43 -4.77
N VAL A 119 0.12 -0.12 -5.83
CA VAL A 119 0.42 0.60 -7.07
C VAL A 119 -0.16 -0.14 -8.27
N ALA A 120 -0.62 0.61 -9.27
CA ALA A 120 -1.05 0.02 -10.53
C ALA A 120 0.14 -0.54 -11.33
N LEU A 121 -0.13 -1.56 -12.14
CA LEU A 121 0.88 -2.27 -12.93
C LEU A 121 0.71 -1.96 -14.42
N VAL A 122 1.84 -1.68 -15.07
CA VAL A 122 1.91 -1.39 -16.51
C VAL A 122 2.06 -2.69 -17.26
N LEU A 123 1.17 -2.92 -18.22
CA LEU A 123 1.21 -4.10 -19.07
C LEU A 123 1.89 -3.78 -20.40
N ASP A 124 2.37 -4.82 -21.07
CA ASP A 124 2.87 -4.72 -22.44
C ASP A 124 1.80 -4.15 -23.38
N ALA A 125 2.18 -3.23 -24.27
CA ALA A 125 1.27 -2.53 -25.18
C ALA A 125 0.56 -3.48 -26.17
N THR A 126 1.14 -4.66 -26.44
CA THR A 126 0.51 -5.71 -27.26
C THR A 126 -0.66 -6.39 -26.56
N CYS A 127 -0.78 -6.25 -25.24
CA CYS A 127 -1.94 -6.72 -24.49
C CYS A 127 -3.17 -5.85 -24.79
N PHE A 128 -4.34 -6.48 -24.86
CA PHE A 128 -5.62 -5.84 -25.21
C PHE A 128 -6.19 -4.87 -24.15
N HIS A 129 -5.46 -4.59 -23.07
CA HIS A 129 -5.89 -3.80 -21.92
C HIS A 129 -6.43 -2.41 -22.26
N ALA A 130 -5.83 -1.71 -23.24
CA ALA A 130 -6.25 -0.36 -23.60
C ALA A 130 -7.69 -0.30 -24.14
N SER A 131 -8.11 -1.32 -24.90
CA SER A 131 -9.49 -1.45 -25.41
C SER A 131 -10.53 -1.65 -24.31
N LEU A 132 -10.08 -2.09 -23.13
CA LEU A 132 -10.90 -2.33 -21.95
C LEU A 132 -10.83 -1.19 -20.93
N SER A 133 -10.11 -0.11 -21.21
CA SER A 133 -9.92 0.99 -20.26
C SER A 133 -11.26 1.46 -19.65
N GLY A 134 -11.27 1.62 -18.34
CA GLY A 134 -12.44 1.99 -17.53
C GLY A 134 -13.33 0.81 -17.12
N LEU A 135 -13.12 -0.39 -17.67
CA LEU A 135 -13.86 -1.57 -17.28
C LEU A 135 -13.35 -2.13 -15.94
N SER A 136 -14.27 -2.42 -15.03
CA SER A 136 -13.99 -3.07 -13.75
C SER A 136 -14.66 -4.44 -13.69
N GLN A 137 -13.97 -5.45 -13.17
CA GLN A 137 -14.53 -6.80 -12.99
C GLN A 137 -13.89 -7.55 -11.83
N GLN A 138 -14.60 -8.55 -11.29
CA GLN A 138 -14.05 -9.45 -10.28
C GLN A 138 -13.05 -10.42 -10.92
N VAL A 139 -11.90 -10.58 -10.27
CA VAL A 139 -10.81 -11.46 -10.71
C VAL A 139 -10.21 -12.12 -9.47
N GLU A 140 -9.95 -13.43 -9.53
CA GLU A 140 -8.99 -14.05 -8.64
C GLU A 140 -7.60 -13.84 -9.22
N LEU A 141 -6.79 -13.03 -8.55
CA LEU A 141 -5.44 -12.70 -8.94
C LEU A 141 -4.47 -13.59 -8.15
N GLN A 142 -3.50 -14.18 -8.84
CA GLN A 142 -2.47 -15.02 -8.26
C GLN A 142 -1.09 -14.45 -8.60
N ALA A 143 -0.28 -14.16 -7.58
CA ALA A 143 1.11 -13.77 -7.74
C ALA A 143 2.02 -14.97 -7.46
N LEU A 144 2.94 -15.24 -8.39
CA LEU A 144 3.96 -16.27 -8.27
C LEU A 144 5.34 -15.62 -8.23
N VAL A 145 6.20 -16.11 -7.36
CA VAL A 145 7.62 -15.74 -7.29
C VAL A 145 8.43 -17.04 -7.37
N GLN A 146 9.36 -17.11 -8.32
CA GLN A 146 10.14 -18.33 -8.58
C GLN A 146 9.26 -19.58 -8.73
N GLY A 147 8.13 -19.43 -9.44
CA GLY A 147 7.13 -20.49 -9.66
C GLY A 147 6.25 -20.85 -8.46
N LYS A 148 6.46 -20.25 -7.27
CA LYS A 148 5.67 -20.53 -6.06
C LYS A 148 4.62 -19.47 -5.84
N SER A 149 3.40 -19.88 -5.51
CA SER A 149 2.30 -18.96 -5.16
C SER A 149 2.64 -18.24 -3.85
N VAL A 150 2.80 -16.92 -3.90
CA VAL A 150 3.05 -16.08 -2.71
C VAL A 150 1.83 -15.29 -2.30
N ASP A 151 0.88 -15.10 -3.21
CA ASP A 151 -0.39 -14.43 -2.95
C ASP A 151 -1.49 -14.96 -3.87
N ARG A 152 -2.70 -15.09 -3.33
CA ARG A 152 -3.91 -15.38 -4.09
C ARG A 152 -5.07 -14.66 -3.42
N ARG A 153 -5.79 -13.85 -4.18
CA ARG A 153 -6.92 -13.05 -3.67
C ARG A 153 -7.95 -12.78 -4.75
N THR A 154 -9.19 -12.63 -4.33
CA THR A 154 -10.29 -12.24 -5.22
C THR A 154 -10.69 -10.80 -4.93
N GLY A 155 -10.89 -10.03 -5.98
CA GLY A 155 -11.38 -8.67 -5.84
C GLY A 155 -11.53 -7.97 -7.18
N SER A 156 -11.85 -6.68 -7.11
CA SER A 156 -12.07 -5.86 -8.29
C SER A 156 -10.75 -5.47 -8.96
N LEU A 157 -10.60 -5.84 -10.22
CA LEU A 157 -9.58 -5.36 -11.15
C LEU A 157 -10.16 -4.24 -12.00
N LEU A 158 -9.37 -3.19 -12.24
CA LEU A 158 -9.69 -2.10 -13.16
C LEU A 158 -8.73 -2.14 -14.35
N TRP A 159 -9.27 -2.26 -15.55
CA TRP A 159 -8.51 -2.08 -16.78
C TRP A 159 -8.26 -0.59 -17.03
N THR A 160 -7.03 -0.24 -17.41
CA THR A 160 -6.61 1.13 -17.69
C THR A 160 -5.97 1.20 -19.07
N HIS A 161 -5.79 2.41 -19.59
CA HIS A 161 -5.11 2.63 -20.88
C HIS A 161 -3.62 2.20 -20.89
N PHE A 162 -3.01 1.94 -19.73
CA PHE A 162 -1.59 1.56 -19.62
C PHE A 162 -1.37 0.16 -19.02
N GLY A 163 -2.42 -0.48 -18.50
CA GLY A 163 -2.31 -1.76 -17.81
C GLY A 163 -3.47 -2.01 -16.87
N ILE A 164 -3.18 -2.43 -15.65
CA ILE A 164 -4.18 -2.86 -14.66
C ILE A 164 -4.02 -2.16 -13.31
N SER A 165 -5.15 -1.91 -12.66
CA SER A 165 -5.27 -1.29 -11.35
C SER A 165 -6.46 -1.93 -10.60
N GLY A 166 -7.05 -1.21 -9.66
CA GLY A 166 -8.11 -1.69 -8.80
C GLY A 166 -7.57 -2.38 -7.54
N PRO A 167 -8.41 -2.51 -6.50
CA PRO A 167 -7.99 -3.00 -5.20
C PRO A 167 -7.22 -4.33 -5.23
N VAL A 168 -7.66 -5.28 -6.05
CA VAL A 168 -7.03 -6.62 -6.10
C VAL A 168 -5.60 -6.57 -6.64
N VAL A 169 -5.36 -5.74 -7.66
CA VAL A 169 -4.05 -5.56 -8.29
C VAL A 169 -3.13 -4.77 -7.38
N MET A 170 -3.64 -3.67 -6.84
CA MET A 170 -2.86 -2.81 -5.97
C MET A 170 -2.43 -3.55 -4.70
N ASP A 171 -3.33 -4.31 -4.06
CA ASP A 171 -2.98 -5.14 -2.90
C ASP A 171 -1.90 -6.19 -3.22
N ALA A 172 -1.96 -6.81 -4.40
CA ALA A 172 -0.99 -7.82 -4.80
C ALA A 172 0.34 -7.23 -5.34
N SER A 173 0.35 -5.93 -5.69
CA SER A 173 1.47 -5.29 -6.37
C SER A 173 2.80 -5.43 -5.62
N ARG A 174 2.77 -5.40 -4.28
CA ARG A 174 3.96 -5.55 -3.42
C ARG A 174 4.75 -6.83 -3.69
N PHE A 175 4.07 -7.93 -4.01
CA PHE A 175 4.73 -9.22 -4.22
C PHE A 175 5.51 -9.20 -5.53
N TRP A 176 4.93 -8.57 -6.56
CA TRP A 176 5.59 -8.40 -7.85
C TRP A 176 6.76 -7.41 -7.74
N THR A 177 6.57 -6.25 -7.10
CA THR A 177 7.61 -5.23 -6.99
C THR A 177 8.78 -5.67 -6.11
N LEU A 178 8.53 -6.34 -4.97
CA LEU A 178 9.59 -6.90 -4.12
C LEU A 178 10.41 -7.98 -4.83
N ALA A 179 9.75 -8.89 -5.54
CA ALA A 179 10.45 -9.94 -6.30
C ALA A 179 11.32 -9.32 -7.40
N ARG A 180 10.80 -8.31 -8.11
CA ARG A 180 11.56 -7.56 -9.12
C ARG A 180 12.79 -6.86 -8.55
N GLU A 181 12.65 -6.22 -7.39
CA GLU A 181 13.76 -5.56 -6.68
C GLU A 181 14.85 -6.57 -6.27
N ARG A 182 14.47 -7.79 -5.94
CA ARG A 182 15.39 -8.89 -5.60
C ARG A 182 16.00 -9.60 -6.81
N GLY A 183 15.64 -9.19 -8.03
CA GLY A 183 16.07 -9.88 -9.26
C GLY A 183 15.40 -11.23 -9.49
N GLU A 184 14.29 -11.50 -8.80
CA GLU A 184 13.56 -12.75 -8.90
C GLU A 184 12.55 -12.74 -10.06
N GLN A 185 12.21 -13.94 -10.57
CA GLN A 185 11.12 -14.08 -11.53
C GLN A 185 9.78 -13.92 -10.82
N ALA A 186 8.95 -13.00 -11.32
CA ALA A 186 7.63 -12.71 -10.80
C ALA A 186 6.58 -12.80 -11.90
N GLU A 187 5.48 -13.50 -11.63
CA GLU A 187 4.38 -13.69 -12.57
C GLU A 187 3.05 -13.36 -11.90
N LEU A 188 2.13 -12.81 -12.69
CA LEU A 188 0.77 -12.49 -12.25
C LEU A 188 -0.22 -13.19 -13.18
N TYR A 189 -1.14 -13.93 -12.60
CA TYR A 189 -2.20 -14.63 -13.31
C TYR A 189 -3.57 -14.16 -12.85
N GLY A 190 -4.48 -13.96 -13.79
CA GLY A 190 -5.88 -13.65 -13.54
C GLY A 190 -6.76 -14.84 -13.90
N ASN A 191 -7.64 -15.19 -12.96
CA ASN A 191 -8.82 -15.99 -13.23
C ASN A 191 -10.03 -15.06 -13.21
N PHE A 192 -10.62 -14.84 -14.38
CA PHE A 192 -11.80 -13.99 -14.59
C PHE A 192 -13.11 -14.69 -14.22
N LEU A 193 -13.04 -15.96 -13.83
CA LEU A 193 -14.12 -16.77 -13.27
C LEU A 193 -13.70 -17.24 -11.86
N PRO A 194 -13.68 -16.36 -10.84
CA PRO A 194 -13.11 -16.67 -9.53
C PRO A 194 -13.61 -18.01 -8.96
N GLY A 195 -12.69 -18.86 -8.52
CA GLY A 195 -12.99 -20.19 -7.99
C GLY A 195 -13.20 -21.29 -9.05
N TRP A 196 -13.26 -20.96 -10.35
CA TRP A 196 -13.44 -21.95 -11.40
C TRP A 196 -12.11 -22.52 -11.89
N THR A 197 -12.05 -23.83 -12.04
CA THR A 197 -10.97 -24.51 -12.77
C THR A 197 -11.25 -24.47 -14.28
N LEU A 198 -10.20 -24.73 -15.08
CA LEU A 198 -10.35 -24.89 -16.53
C LEU A 198 -11.34 -26.01 -16.88
N GLU A 199 -11.37 -27.08 -16.10
CA GLU A 199 -12.29 -28.20 -16.30
C GLU A 199 -13.75 -27.78 -16.04
N GLN A 200 -14.00 -27.03 -14.97
CA GLN A 200 -15.33 -26.49 -14.69
C GLN A 200 -15.79 -25.51 -15.79
N ALA A 201 -14.89 -24.64 -16.25
CA ALA A 201 -15.18 -23.73 -17.38
C ALA A 201 -15.48 -24.51 -18.68
N ARG A 202 -14.76 -25.61 -18.93
CA ARG A 202 -15.02 -26.52 -20.06
C ARG A 202 -16.38 -27.19 -19.96
N GLY A 203 -16.71 -27.77 -18.80
CA GLY A 203 -17.99 -28.41 -18.56
C GLY A 203 -19.15 -27.44 -18.78
N TRP A 204 -19.09 -26.28 -18.14
CA TRP A 204 -20.07 -25.21 -18.33
C TRP A 204 -20.23 -24.81 -19.80
N PHE A 205 -19.12 -24.63 -20.53
CA PHE A 205 -19.19 -24.24 -21.94
C PHE A 205 -19.89 -25.30 -22.80
N LEU A 206 -19.58 -26.58 -22.58
CA LEU A 206 -20.22 -27.69 -23.30
C LEU A 206 -21.73 -27.74 -23.00
N ASP A 207 -22.11 -27.61 -21.74
CA ASP A 207 -23.52 -27.61 -21.32
C ASP A 207 -24.29 -26.43 -21.94
N GLN A 208 -23.71 -25.22 -21.92
CA GLN A 208 -24.35 -24.03 -22.49
C GLN A 208 -24.51 -24.13 -24.01
N THR A 209 -23.53 -24.69 -24.70
CA THR A 209 -23.58 -24.84 -26.16
C THR A 209 -24.47 -25.98 -26.61
N ALA A 210 -24.66 -27.02 -25.78
CA ALA A 210 -25.66 -28.06 -26.01
C ALA A 210 -27.09 -27.54 -25.78
N ALA A 211 -27.32 -26.77 -24.71
CA ALA A 211 -28.63 -26.21 -24.39
C ALA A 211 -29.07 -25.08 -25.35
N HIS A 212 -28.12 -24.27 -25.82
CA HIS A 212 -28.40 -23.10 -26.66
C HIS A 212 -27.50 -23.07 -27.91
N PRO A 213 -27.64 -24.03 -28.85
CA PRO A 213 -26.67 -24.24 -29.93
C PRO A 213 -26.55 -23.08 -30.91
N ARG A 214 -27.58 -22.24 -31.03
CA ARG A 214 -27.60 -21.04 -31.91
C ARG A 214 -27.14 -19.76 -31.21
N ARG A 215 -26.89 -19.77 -29.90
CA ARG A 215 -26.46 -18.57 -29.17
C ARG A 215 -25.03 -18.23 -29.59
N SER A 216 -24.77 -16.97 -29.92
CA SER A 216 -23.43 -16.50 -30.28
C SER A 216 -22.50 -16.46 -29.06
N LEU A 217 -21.20 -16.57 -29.31
CA LEU A 217 -20.16 -16.73 -28.30
C LEU A 217 -20.05 -15.53 -27.35
N GLY A 218 -20.10 -14.30 -27.87
CA GLY A 218 -20.06 -13.07 -27.09
C GLY A 218 -21.16 -13.02 -26.03
N PRO A 219 -22.45 -13.06 -26.43
CA PRO A 219 -23.58 -13.12 -25.50
C PRO A 219 -23.58 -14.33 -24.57
N LEU A 220 -23.01 -15.48 -24.98
CA LEU A 220 -22.85 -16.64 -24.11
C LEU A 220 -21.88 -16.34 -22.96
N LEU A 221 -20.71 -15.77 -23.27
CA LEU A 221 -19.70 -15.39 -22.27
C LEU A 221 -20.10 -14.16 -21.45
N ALA A 222 -20.89 -13.25 -22.02
CA ALA A 222 -21.42 -12.07 -21.32
C ALA A 222 -22.31 -12.45 -20.12
N GLY A 223 -22.76 -13.70 -20.03
CA GLY A 223 -23.43 -14.25 -18.84
C GLY A 223 -22.49 -14.51 -17.65
N LEU A 224 -21.17 -14.50 -17.85
CA LEU A 224 -20.17 -14.74 -16.81
C LEU A 224 -19.27 -13.52 -16.55
N VAL A 225 -18.94 -12.78 -17.60
CA VAL A 225 -18.00 -11.66 -17.57
C VAL A 225 -18.58 -10.46 -18.31
N PRO A 226 -18.07 -9.24 -18.12
CA PRO A 226 -18.61 -8.09 -18.84
C PRO A 226 -18.53 -8.25 -20.36
N GLU A 227 -19.56 -7.80 -21.07
CA GLU A 227 -19.69 -7.97 -22.53
C GLU A 227 -18.47 -7.47 -23.31
N ARG A 228 -17.98 -6.26 -22.98
CA ARG A 228 -16.77 -5.71 -23.61
C ARG A 228 -15.55 -6.62 -23.43
N PHE A 229 -15.41 -7.26 -22.27
CA PHE A 229 -14.32 -8.20 -22.00
C PHE A 229 -14.49 -9.50 -22.77
N ALA A 230 -15.70 -10.07 -22.76
CA ALA A 230 -16.04 -11.27 -23.52
C ALA A 230 -15.68 -11.12 -25.01
N ASP A 231 -16.19 -10.06 -25.65
CA ASP A 231 -15.96 -9.78 -27.06
C ASP A 231 -14.48 -9.58 -27.39
N THR A 232 -13.77 -8.84 -26.53
CA THR A 232 -12.33 -8.59 -26.71
C THR A 232 -11.56 -9.89 -26.61
N LEU A 233 -11.87 -10.75 -25.64
CA LEU A 233 -11.16 -12.01 -25.44
C LEU A 233 -11.39 -12.98 -26.61
N CYS A 234 -12.61 -13.04 -27.15
CA CYS A 234 -12.91 -13.80 -28.37
C CYS A 234 -12.00 -13.38 -29.53
N ARG A 235 -11.91 -12.07 -29.79
CA ARG A 235 -11.07 -11.54 -30.89
C ARG A 235 -9.59 -11.83 -30.67
N VAL A 236 -9.11 -11.73 -29.43
CA VAL A 236 -7.70 -11.99 -29.06
C VAL A 236 -7.30 -13.44 -29.35
N VAL A 237 -8.21 -14.40 -29.13
CA VAL A 237 -7.95 -15.81 -29.47
C VAL A 237 -8.25 -16.15 -30.93
N GLY A 238 -8.62 -15.17 -31.75
CA GLY A 238 -8.93 -15.35 -33.17
C GLY A 238 -10.33 -15.93 -33.44
N CYS A 239 -11.27 -15.76 -32.52
CA CYS A 239 -12.66 -16.22 -32.67
C CYS A 239 -13.62 -15.03 -32.86
N ASP A 240 -14.58 -15.18 -33.78
CA ASP A 240 -15.64 -14.20 -33.97
C ASP A 240 -16.65 -14.30 -32.81
N PRO A 241 -16.89 -13.23 -32.03
CA PRO A 241 -17.90 -13.25 -30.97
C PRO A 241 -19.32 -13.53 -31.50
N GLN A 242 -19.60 -13.33 -32.79
CA GLN A 242 -20.90 -13.65 -33.40
C GLN A 242 -21.03 -15.13 -33.83
N LEU A 243 -19.94 -15.89 -33.83
CA LEU A 243 -19.99 -17.33 -34.11
C LEU A 243 -20.90 -18.02 -33.10
N ALA A 244 -21.76 -18.94 -33.59
CA ALA A 244 -22.55 -19.77 -32.71
C ALA A 244 -21.64 -20.58 -31.79
N GLY A 245 -21.90 -20.56 -30.47
CA GLY A 245 -21.03 -21.20 -29.48
C GLY A 245 -20.77 -22.69 -29.79
N ALA A 246 -21.80 -23.41 -30.24
CA ALA A 246 -21.70 -24.81 -30.65
C ALA A 246 -20.80 -25.05 -31.88
N GLN A 247 -20.54 -24.03 -32.70
CA GLN A 247 -19.64 -24.09 -33.86
C GLN A 247 -18.20 -23.69 -33.51
N THR A 248 -17.91 -23.34 -32.25
CA THR A 248 -16.58 -22.91 -31.83
C THR A 248 -15.62 -24.10 -31.84
N ALA A 249 -14.71 -24.12 -32.82
CA ALA A 249 -13.71 -25.18 -32.94
C ALA A 249 -12.82 -25.27 -31.69
N ARG A 250 -12.42 -26.49 -31.32
CA ARG A 250 -11.57 -26.76 -30.14
C ARG A 250 -10.30 -25.89 -30.10
N ARG A 251 -9.67 -25.63 -31.26
CA ARG A 251 -8.46 -24.80 -31.37
C ARG A 251 -8.66 -23.35 -30.88
N PHE A 252 -9.89 -22.83 -30.90
CA PHE A 252 -10.22 -21.50 -30.39
C PHE A 252 -10.83 -21.56 -28.98
N ARG A 253 -11.65 -22.58 -28.72
CA ARG A 253 -12.28 -22.80 -27.42
C ARG A 253 -11.26 -23.01 -26.30
N GLU A 254 -10.24 -23.83 -26.51
CA GLU A 254 -9.27 -24.16 -25.45
C GLU A 254 -8.43 -22.95 -25.00
N PRO A 255 -7.85 -22.13 -25.92
CA PRO A 255 -7.21 -20.88 -25.52
C PRO A 255 -8.17 -19.89 -24.85
N LEU A 256 -9.43 -19.80 -25.30
CA LEU A 256 -10.44 -18.92 -24.71
C LEU A 256 -10.72 -19.26 -23.25
N LEU A 257 -11.02 -20.53 -22.96
CA LEU A 257 -11.30 -21.01 -21.60
C LEU A 257 -10.04 -20.94 -20.72
N THR A 258 -8.87 -21.19 -21.29
CA THR A 258 -7.59 -21.01 -20.60
C THR A 258 -7.37 -19.54 -20.24
N ALA A 259 -7.64 -18.61 -21.15
CA ALA A 259 -7.51 -17.19 -20.87
C ALA A 259 -8.57 -16.69 -19.85
N LEU A 260 -9.77 -17.28 -19.84
CA LEU A 260 -10.77 -16.96 -18.81
C LEU A 260 -10.33 -17.42 -17.41
N THR A 261 -9.69 -18.58 -17.30
CA THR A 261 -9.37 -19.20 -16.00
C THR A 261 -7.94 -18.98 -15.52
N ARG A 262 -7.02 -18.62 -16.43
CA ARG A 262 -5.58 -18.49 -16.13
C ARG A 262 -4.86 -17.61 -17.17
N PHE A 263 -5.23 -16.33 -17.24
CA PHE A 263 -4.52 -15.36 -18.07
C PHE A 263 -3.24 -14.87 -17.40
N ARG A 264 -2.09 -15.03 -18.06
CA ARG A 264 -0.83 -14.43 -17.61
C ARG A 264 -0.81 -12.96 -18.00
N PHE A 265 -0.74 -12.06 -17.02
CA PHE A 265 -0.56 -10.64 -17.28
C PHE A 265 0.89 -10.36 -17.70
N PRO A 266 1.12 -9.75 -18.88
CA PRO A 266 2.45 -9.36 -19.34
C PRO A 266 2.88 -8.06 -18.66
N VAL A 267 3.16 -8.12 -17.36
CA VAL A 267 3.56 -6.95 -16.56
C VAL A 267 4.99 -6.54 -16.90
N LEU A 268 5.18 -5.28 -17.31
CA LEU A 268 6.49 -4.71 -17.62
C LEU A 268 7.13 -4.03 -16.41
N ARG A 269 6.33 -3.26 -15.66
CA ARG A 269 6.78 -2.42 -14.54
C ARG A 269 5.59 -1.96 -13.70
N ASP A 270 5.85 -1.42 -12.52
CA ASP A 270 4.87 -0.65 -11.77
C ASP A 270 4.76 0.80 -12.29
N ARG A 271 3.74 1.53 -11.81
CA ARG A 271 3.53 2.94 -12.17
C ARG A 271 4.51 3.90 -11.50
N GLY A 272 5.25 3.47 -10.49
CA GLY A 272 6.27 4.24 -9.79
C GLY A 272 5.76 4.96 -8.54
N TRP A 273 6.70 5.52 -7.78
CA TRP A 273 6.49 6.22 -6.50
C TRP A 273 5.46 7.37 -6.55
N ASN A 274 5.32 8.03 -7.70
CA ASN A 274 4.34 9.12 -7.88
C ASN A 274 2.88 8.63 -7.85
N PHE A 275 2.65 7.33 -7.95
CA PHE A 275 1.31 6.73 -8.00
C PHE A 275 1.10 5.62 -6.97
N ALA A 276 2.15 5.23 -6.25
CA ALA A 276 2.05 4.27 -5.16
C ALA A 276 1.36 4.92 -3.95
N GLU A 277 0.40 4.23 -3.34
CA GLU A 277 -0.23 4.74 -2.12
C GLU A 277 0.65 4.52 -0.88
N VAL A 278 1.52 3.51 -0.90
CA VAL A 278 2.42 3.18 0.22
C VAL A 278 3.76 2.63 -0.25
N THR A 279 4.68 2.53 0.69
CA THR A 279 6.00 1.91 0.57
C THR A 279 5.97 0.56 1.26
N ALA A 280 6.33 -0.51 0.54
CA ALA A 280 6.65 -1.79 1.19
C ALA A 280 8.14 -1.82 1.51
N GLY A 281 8.51 -2.40 2.66
CA GLY A 281 9.85 -2.30 3.22
C GLY A 281 9.98 -1.16 4.23
N GLY A 282 11.10 -1.10 4.95
CA GLY A 282 11.36 -0.05 5.94
C GLY A 282 12.32 -0.52 7.03
N VAL A 283 12.24 0.12 8.21
CA VAL A 283 12.99 -0.34 9.38
C VAL A 283 12.36 -1.64 9.90
N PRO A 284 13.13 -2.73 10.04
CA PRO A 284 12.59 -4.03 10.47
C PRO A 284 11.94 -3.95 11.86
N LEU A 285 10.77 -4.59 12.00
CA LEU A 285 10.00 -4.56 13.24
C LEU A 285 10.73 -5.23 14.41
N GLU A 286 11.65 -6.16 14.15
CA GLU A 286 12.45 -6.80 15.19
C GLU A 286 13.40 -5.83 15.90
N GLU A 287 13.74 -4.68 15.29
CA GLU A 287 14.60 -3.64 15.86
C GLU A 287 13.83 -2.66 16.77
N VAL A 288 12.52 -2.84 16.92
CA VAL A 288 11.63 -1.95 17.68
C VAL A 288 10.88 -2.74 18.75
N ASP A 289 10.72 -2.17 19.94
CA ASP A 289 9.83 -2.74 20.97
C ASP A 289 8.38 -2.40 20.62
N PHE A 290 7.57 -3.41 20.30
CA PHE A 290 6.19 -3.22 19.89
C PHE A 290 5.27 -2.62 20.97
N ARG A 291 5.67 -2.65 22.25
CA ARG A 291 4.89 -2.09 23.37
C ARG A 291 5.08 -0.59 23.55
N THR A 292 6.21 -0.07 23.08
CA THR A 292 6.61 1.33 23.29
C THR A 292 6.93 2.07 22.00
N MET A 293 7.13 1.35 20.89
CA MET A 293 7.74 1.81 19.64
C MET A 293 9.18 2.33 19.79
N GLU A 294 9.84 2.06 20.93
CA GLU A 294 11.22 2.46 21.16
C GLU A 294 12.18 1.57 20.37
N SER A 295 13.23 2.17 19.82
CA SER A 295 14.36 1.46 19.23
C SER A 295 15.04 0.57 20.27
N LYS A 296 15.24 -0.69 19.92
CA LYS A 296 16.07 -1.61 20.72
C LYS A 296 17.56 -1.30 20.61
N LEU A 297 17.96 -0.51 19.62
CA LEU A 297 19.35 -0.15 19.34
C LEU A 297 19.73 1.19 20.00
N VAL A 298 18.79 2.14 20.01
CA VAL A 298 19.04 3.53 20.41
C VAL A 298 18.00 3.96 21.46
N PRO A 299 18.28 3.78 22.77
CA PRO A 299 17.40 4.26 23.83
C PRO A 299 17.02 5.75 23.69
N GLY A 300 15.73 6.07 23.78
CA GLY A 300 15.13 7.39 23.59
C GLY A 300 14.76 7.71 22.13
N LEU A 301 15.11 6.87 21.16
CA LEU A 301 14.65 6.96 19.78
C LEU A 301 13.41 6.08 19.61
N TYR A 302 12.38 6.59 18.95
CA TYR A 302 11.15 5.87 18.64
C TYR A 302 10.91 5.93 17.14
N LEU A 303 10.35 4.86 16.55
CA LEU A 303 10.08 4.79 15.11
C LEU A 303 8.62 4.38 14.91
N VAL A 304 7.90 5.09 14.04
CA VAL A 304 6.44 4.89 13.87
C VAL A 304 6.00 5.00 12.41
N GLY A 305 4.79 4.52 12.13
CA GLY A 305 4.14 4.65 10.82
C GLY A 305 4.86 3.90 9.69
N GLU A 306 4.75 4.44 8.47
CA GLU A 306 5.28 3.86 7.22
C GLU A 306 6.84 3.88 7.14
N LEU A 307 7.51 4.46 8.14
CA LEU A 307 8.97 4.33 8.26
C LEU A 307 9.36 2.87 8.62
N LEU A 308 8.48 2.17 9.32
CA LEU A 308 8.65 0.77 9.71
C LEU A 308 8.33 -0.15 8.53
N ASP A 309 8.93 -1.34 8.51
CA ASP A 309 8.65 -2.39 7.53
C ASP A 309 7.28 -3.04 7.81
N CYS A 310 6.23 -2.28 7.56
CA CYS A 310 4.85 -2.68 7.69
C CYS A 310 3.95 -1.86 6.75
N ASP A 311 3.40 -2.55 5.75
CA ASP A 311 2.38 -2.04 4.85
C ASP A 311 1.11 -2.90 4.93
N GLY A 312 -0.03 -2.22 4.93
CA GLY A 312 -1.36 -2.83 4.91
C GLY A 312 -2.00 -2.76 3.53
N ARG A 313 -3.04 -3.57 3.34
CA ARG A 313 -3.92 -3.53 2.15
C ARG A 313 -4.67 -2.20 2.01
N ILE A 314 -5.26 -1.96 0.84
CA ILE A 314 -6.17 -0.83 0.61
C ILE A 314 -7.35 -0.89 1.59
N GLY A 315 -7.74 0.28 2.11
CA GLY A 315 -8.93 0.43 2.95
C GLY A 315 -8.69 0.95 4.35
N GLY A 316 -7.65 1.76 4.56
CA GLY A 316 -7.42 2.48 5.82
C GLY A 316 -6.50 1.76 6.81
N PHE A 317 -6.00 0.57 6.49
CA PHE A 317 -5.09 -0.18 7.35
C PHE A 317 -3.77 0.58 7.62
N ASN A 318 -3.23 1.25 6.60
CA ASN A 318 -2.01 2.06 6.75
C ASN A 318 -2.22 3.29 7.65
N PHE A 319 -3.39 3.94 7.56
CA PHE A 319 -3.74 4.99 8.51
C PHE A 319 -3.86 4.44 9.93
N GLN A 320 -4.57 3.32 10.11
CA GLN A 320 -4.72 2.69 11.41
C GLN A 320 -3.35 2.35 12.03
N TRP A 321 -2.41 1.84 11.23
CA TRP A 321 -1.05 1.57 11.65
C TRP A 321 -0.32 2.84 12.11
N ALA A 322 -0.38 3.91 11.32
CA ALA A 322 0.23 5.20 11.68
C ALA A 322 -0.36 5.77 12.98
N TRP A 323 -1.68 5.72 13.16
CA TRP A 323 -2.35 6.18 14.38
C TRP A 323 -1.98 5.34 15.59
N ALA A 324 -1.99 4.02 15.47
CA ALA A 324 -1.70 3.11 16.57
C ALA A 324 -0.24 3.25 17.03
N THR A 325 0.71 3.21 16.10
CA THR A 325 2.15 3.32 16.43
C THR A 325 2.49 4.71 16.98
N GLY A 326 1.94 5.78 16.39
CA GLY A 326 2.11 7.14 16.90
C GLY A 326 1.57 7.32 18.32
N LEU A 327 0.39 6.76 18.63
CA LEU A 327 -0.19 6.80 19.97
C LEU A 327 0.65 6.05 20.99
N VAL A 328 1.11 4.84 20.64
CA VAL A 328 1.94 4.01 21.51
C VAL A 328 3.26 4.73 21.83
N ALA A 329 3.95 5.26 20.80
CA ALA A 329 5.18 6.02 20.99
C ALA A 329 4.98 7.26 21.86
N GLY A 330 3.93 8.04 21.57
CA GLY A 330 3.63 9.26 22.34
C GLY A 330 3.38 8.98 23.83
N ARG A 331 2.65 7.91 24.14
CA ARG A 331 2.42 7.47 25.52
C ARG A 331 3.70 6.96 26.20
N ALA A 332 4.52 6.20 25.48
CA ALA A 332 5.78 5.69 26.01
C ALA A 332 6.78 6.82 26.32
N VAL A 333 6.87 7.83 25.44
CA VAL A 333 7.68 9.02 25.67
C VAL A 333 7.19 9.77 26.92
N ALA A 334 5.88 9.96 27.07
CA ALA A 334 5.31 10.67 28.22
C ALA A 334 5.51 9.93 29.55
N ALA A 335 5.43 8.59 29.54
CA ALA A 335 5.65 7.76 30.72
C ALA A 335 7.13 7.55 31.05
N SER A 336 8.04 7.90 30.13
CA SER A 336 9.48 7.74 30.34
C SER A 336 9.96 8.64 31.48
N PRO A 337 10.79 8.14 32.43
CA PRO A 337 11.41 8.96 33.48
C PRO A 337 12.21 10.15 32.93
N LEU A 338 12.58 10.09 31.64
CA LEU A 338 13.30 11.12 30.91
C LEU A 338 12.42 12.34 30.55
N ALA A 339 11.09 12.23 30.64
CA ALA A 339 10.14 13.31 30.34
C ALA A 339 10.06 14.40 31.43
N GLY A 340 10.81 14.28 32.54
CA GLY A 340 10.70 15.14 33.72
C GLY A 340 10.89 16.65 33.48
N ALA A 341 9.83 17.41 33.81
CA ALA A 341 9.73 18.85 34.06
C ALA A 341 9.97 19.82 32.88
N ALA A 342 8.99 19.91 31.99
CA ALA A 342 8.68 21.14 31.25
C ALA A 342 7.53 21.90 31.96
N SER A 343 7.75 22.35 33.20
CA SER A 343 6.93 23.41 33.80
C SER A 343 7.81 24.65 33.97
N GLY A 344 7.39 25.72 33.30
CA GLY A 344 8.18 26.94 33.13
C GLY A 344 8.41 27.68 34.44
N ARG A 345 9.66 28.11 34.65
CA ARG A 345 9.92 29.39 35.28
C ARG A 345 10.27 30.37 34.16
N GLN A 346 9.38 31.33 33.94
CA GLN A 346 9.75 32.60 33.31
C GLN A 346 10.88 33.18 34.16
N LEU A 347 12.05 33.35 33.55
CA LEU A 347 13.08 34.21 34.10
C LEU A 347 12.74 35.62 33.61
N ASN A 348 12.16 36.41 34.52
CA ASN A 348 12.21 37.86 34.41
C ASN A 348 13.65 38.28 34.71
N SER A 349 14.27 38.94 33.73
CA SER A 349 15.26 40.01 33.92
C SER A 349 15.36 40.81 32.64
#